data_AF-A0A5N7DMI0-F1
#
_entry.id   AF-A0A5N7DMI0-F1
#
_cell.length_a   1.000
_cell.length_b   1.000
_cell.length_c   1.000
_cell.angle_alpha   90.00
_cell.angle_beta   90.00
_cell.angle_gamma   90.00
#
_symmetry.space_group_name_H-M   'P 1'
#
loop_
_entity.id
_entity.type
_entity.pdbx_description
1 polymer ?
#
loop_
_entity_poly.entity_id
_entity_poly.type
_entity_poly.pdbx_seq_one_letter_code
_entity_poly.pdbx_strand_id
1 'polypeptide(L)'
;MKAKGAVYITQEDDDFPVDVEKGYSVPEISDLAMMELQMVARESITFVGGPAAILLQIAHPLVGAGVADHSTFRTRAISRAEYTQMYIYCMIFGSTSEKAAMKAYVDKAHSRVVGQHNKQSYDAKDPELQVWVAATIYATMVNMYELIYGPLNSTRAERVYRAFSIMGTSLQVPPGMWPENLTEFQLYWDDMVNKRLCVTPNARAVLHDIFHPAKGLPLWARPLAVIAMPFVKRLTIEQLPPRVRDQFLLKSTKSSRAISGLFVSGMSGVYPFMPLFLRQFTKTYMMGQMRRRIKKRGGQLVKP
;
A
#
# COMPACT_ATOMS: atom_id res chain seq x y z
N MET A 1 46.91 17.98 18.14
CA MET A 1 46.04 18.77 17.24
C MET A 1 45.72 17.93 15.99
N LYS A 2 44.64 17.14 16.03
CA LYS A 2 43.93 16.60 14.85
C LYS A 2 42.50 16.38 15.31
N ALA A 3 41.59 17.13 14.71
CA ALA A 3 40.18 17.16 15.04
C ALA A 3 39.36 16.49 13.92
N LYS A 4 38.40 15.67 14.37
CA LYS A 4 37.02 15.50 13.88
C LYS A 4 36.74 14.88 12.50
N GLY A 5 35.88 13.87 12.56
CA GLY A 5 34.98 13.49 11.47
C GLY A 5 34.16 12.22 11.72
N ALA A 6 33.73 11.93 12.95
CA ALA A 6 32.73 10.89 13.20
C ALA A 6 31.34 11.47 12.95
N VAL A 7 30.60 10.90 12.00
CA VAL A 7 29.21 11.25 11.73
C VAL A 7 28.34 10.53 12.75
N TYR A 8 27.70 11.32 13.62
CA TYR A 8 26.76 10.86 14.63
C TYR A 8 25.46 10.44 13.95
N ILE A 9 25.08 9.18 14.12
CA ILE A 9 23.66 8.78 14.06
C ILE A 9 23.08 9.26 15.38
N THR A 10 22.28 10.33 15.34
CA THR A 10 21.59 10.83 16.53
C THR A 10 20.55 9.80 16.94
N GLN A 11 20.89 9.04 17.98
CA GLN A 11 19.97 8.32 18.82
C GLN A 11 19.23 9.40 19.63
N GLU A 12 18.06 9.84 19.17
CA GLU A 12 17.18 10.66 19.98
C GLU A 12 16.48 9.76 21.01
N ASP A 13 16.51 10.22 22.26
CA ASP A 13 15.97 9.60 23.46
C ASP A 13 14.47 9.26 23.31
N ASP A 14 14.15 7.99 23.12
CA ASP A 14 12.79 7.45 23.21
C ASP A 14 12.67 6.62 24.50
N ASP A 15 12.30 7.31 25.58
CA ASP A 15 12.02 6.72 26.90
C ASP A 15 10.63 6.07 26.90
N PHE A 16 10.51 4.91 26.26
CA PHE A 16 9.30 4.07 26.30
C PHE A 16 9.69 2.60 26.50
N PRO A 17 9.27 1.95 27.61
CA PRO A 17 9.53 0.54 27.81
C PRO A 17 8.60 -0.26 26.87
N VAL A 18 9.18 -0.81 25.81
CA VAL A 18 8.52 -1.83 24.98
C VAL A 18 9.34 -3.10 25.12
N ASP A 19 8.72 -4.17 25.61
CA ASP A 19 9.33 -5.50 25.67
C ASP A 19 9.64 -5.99 24.24
N VAL A 20 10.91 -5.93 23.85
CA VAL A 20 11.39 -6.29 22.49
C VAL A 20 11.71 -7.79 22.37
N GLU A 21 11.31 -8.62 23.34
CA GLU A 21 11.82 -10.01 23.49
C GLU A 21 11.24 -11.08 22.53
N LYS A 22 10.54 -10.70 21.45
CA LYS A 22 10.25 -11.63 20.36
C LYS A 22 10.85 -11.14 19.05
N GLY A 23 12.03 -11.68 18.77
CA GLY A 23 12.85 -11.38 17.59
C GLY A 23 12.07 -11.46 16.29
N TYR A 24 11.98 -10.32 15.63
CA TYR A 24 11.58 -10.23 14.22
C TYR A 24 12.81 -10.52 13.37
N SER A 25 12.78 -11.60 12.59
CA SER A 25 13.73 -11.76 11.49
C SER A 25 13.23 -10.90 10.32
N VAL A 26 13.49 -9.59 10.36
CA VAL A 26 13.48 -8.80 9.12
C VAL A 26 14.62 -9.38 8.28
N PRO A 27 14.41 -9.74 7.00
CA PRO A 27 15.54 -10.07 6.13
C PRO A 27 16.58 -8.96 6.25
N GLU A 28 17.86 -9.28 6.09
CA GLU A 28 18.93 -8.26 6.15
C GLU A 28 18.78 -7.34 4.91
N ILE A 29 17.88 -6.36 5.02
CA ILE A 29 17.61 -5.36 3.99
C ILE A 29 18.72 -4.34 4.12
N SER A 30 19.59 -4.27 3.13
CA SER A 30 20.67 -3.29 3.14
C SER A 30 20.12 -1.86 3.22
N ASP A 31 20.88 -0.98 3.87
CA ASP A 31 20.53 0.45 3.99
C ASP A 31 20.25 1.08 2.62
N LEU A 32 21.02 0.70 1.60
CA LEU A 32 20.81 1.13 0.22
C LEU A 32 19.44 0.71 -0.32
N ALA A 33 19.04 -0.55 -0.10
CA ALA A 33 17.75 -1.06 -0.57
C ALA A 33 16.58 -0.35 0.13
N MET A 34 16.68 -0.14 1.45
CA MET A 34 15.69 0.62 2.20
C MET A 34 15.62 2.08 1.74
N MET A 35 16.76 2.74 1.54
CA MET A 35 16.82 4.11 1.01
C MET A 35 16.17 4.21 -0.38
N GLU A 36 16.41 3.25 -1.27
CA GLU A 36 15.80 3.23 -2.60
C GLU A 36 14.29 3.01 -2.55
N LEU A 37 13.81 2.14 -1.67
CA LEU A 37 12.38 1.99 -1.39
C LEU A 37 11.77 3.30 -0.85
N GLN A 38 12.45 3.96 0.09
CA GLN A 38 12.03 5.26 0.61
C GLN A 38 11.96 6.33 -0.48
N MET A 39 12.87 6.32 -1.46
CA MET A 39 12.83 7.24 -2.61
C MET A 39 11.61 7.02 -3.50
N VAL A 40 11.13 5.78 -3.63
CA VAL A 40 9.90 5.45 -4.36
C VAL A 40 8.67 5.84 -3.53
N ALA A 41 8.56 5.29 -2.31
CA ALA A 41 7.37 5.39 -1.49
C ALA A 41 7.09 6.81 -0.97
N ARG A 42 8.09 7.69 -0.89
CA ARG A 42 7.89 9.08 -0.47
C ARG A 42 7.08 9.89 -1.48
N GLU A 43 6.99 9.44 -2.74
CA GLU A 43 6.28 10.14 -3.80
C GLU A 43 4.77 9.92 -3.69
N SER A 44 4.02 10.98 -3.40
CA SER A 44 2.57 10.95 -3.19
C SER A 44 1.81 10.43 -4.41
N ILE A 45 2.34 10.63 -5.61
CA ILE A 45 1.75 10.14 -6.86
C ILE A 45 1.63 8.61 -6.90
N THR A 46 2.48 7.89 -6.17
CA THR A 46 2.45 6.42 -6.16
C THR A 46 1.15 5.87 -5.57
N PHE A 47 0.51 6.61 -4.66
CA PHE A 47 -0.79 6.24 -4.07
C PHE A 47 -1.99 6.44 -5.00
N VAL A 48 -1.80 7.07 -6.17
CA VAL A 48 -2.84 7.11 -7.20
C VAL A 48 -3.15 5.71 -7.76
N GLY A 49 -2.21 4.76 -7.64
CA GLY A 49 -2.44 3.33 -7.95
C GLY A 49 -3.25 2.58 -6.88
N GLY A 50 -3.54 3.20 -5.73
CA GLY A 50 -4.25 2.57 -4.61
C GLY A 50 -5.59 1.92 -4.97
N PRO A 51 -6.47 2.56 -5.77
CA PRO A 51 -7.70 1.94 -6.25
C PRO A 51 -7.47 0.62 -7.01
N ALA A 52 -6.44 0.53 -7.86
CA ALA A 52 -6.12 -0.69 -8.58
C ALA A 52 -5.67 -1.80 -7.61
N ALA A 53 -4.84 -1.47 -6.61
CA ALA A 53 -4.42 -2.40 -5.57
C ALA A 53 -5.62 -2.95 -4.79
N ILE A 54 -6.55 -2.08 -4.39
CA ILE A 54 -7.76 -2.50 -3.67
C ILE A 54 -8.58 -3.48 -4.52
N LEU A 55 -8.78 -3.17 -5.81
CA LEU A 55 -9.54 -4.03 -6.71
C LEU A 55 -8.86 -5.40 -6.92
N LEU A 56 -7.54 -5.44 -7.04
CA LEU A 56 -6.78 -6.69 -7.11
C LEU A 56 -6.87 -7.51 -5.82
N GLN A 57 -6.82 -6.84 -4.66
CA GLN A 57 -6.95 -7.49 -3.35
C GLN A 57 -8.30 -8.16 -3.20
N ILE A 58 -9.40 -7.43 -3.43
CA ILE A 58 -10.75 -7.97 -3.25
C ILE A 58 -11.18 -8.93 -4.37
N ALA A 59 -10.43 -9.00 -5.47
CA ALA A 59 -10.60 -10.02 -6.50
C ALA A 59 -10.10 -11.41 -6.03
N HIS A 60 -9.30 -11.48 -4.97
CA HIS A 60 -9.03 -12.75 -4.31
C HIS A 60 -10.24 -13.16 -3.46
N PRO A 61 -10.88 -14.32 -3.67
CA PRO A 61 -12.16 -14.66 -3.05
C PRO A 61 -12.17 -14.55 -1.52
N LEU A 62 -11.12 -15.05 -0.87
CA LEU A 62 -11.01 -15.02 0.61
C LEU A 62 -10.77 -13.62 1.17
N VAL A 63 -10.00 -12.79 0.47
CA VAL A 63 -9.78 -11.38 0.87
C VAL A 63 -11.05 -10.58 0.65
N GLY A 64 -11.72 -10.78 -0.49
CA GLY A 64 -13.01 -10.17 -0.81
C GLY A 64 -14.08 -10.54 0.21
N ALA A 65 -14.14 -11.81 0.66
CA ALA A 65 -15.05 -12.27 1.70
C ALA A 65 -14.77 -11.59 3.05
N GLY A 66 -13.52 -11.61 3.53
CA GLY A 66 -13.17 -10.94 4.78
C GLY A 66 -13.48 -9.43 4.77
N VAL A 67 -13.33 -8.78 3.61
CA VAL A 67 -13.75 -7.39 3.43
C VAL A 67 -15.28 -7.25 3.47
N ALA A 68 -16.02 -8.10 2.75
CA ALA A 68 -17.48 -8.03 2.69
C ALA A 68 -18.15 -8.30 4.04
N ASP A 69 -17.65 -9.29 4.78
CA ASP A 69 -18.26 -9.79 6.01
C ASP A 69 -17.95 -8.90 7.22
N HIS A 70 -16.75 -8.28 7.26
CA HIS A 70 -16.28 -7.53 8.43
C HIS A 70 -16.14 -6.02 8.19
N SER A 71 -16.35 -5.55 6.96
CA SER A 71 -16.38 -4.13 6.66
C SER A 71 -17.77 -3.72 6.17
N THR A 72 -18.39 -2.76 6.86
CA THR A 72 -19.34 -1.87 6.17
C THR A 72 -18.53 -1.00 5.21
N PHE A 73 -18.12 -1.57 4.08
CA PHE A 73 -17.21 -0.92 3.13
C PHE A 73 -17.70 0.49 2.77
N ARG A 74 -19.03 0.62 2.62
CA ARG A 74 -19.77 1.86 2.38
C ARG A 74 -19.52 3.00 3.39
N THR A 75 -19.17 2.70 4.63
CA THR A 75 -18.91 3.71 5.68
C THR A 75 -17.45 3.76 6.15
N ARG A 76 -16.62 2.77 5.77
CA ARG A 76 -15.23 2.63 6.26
C ARG A 76 -14.17 2.49 5.18
N ALA A 77 -14.49 2.54 3.89
CA ALA A 77 -13.49 2.43 2.81
C ALA A 77 -12.37 3.47 2.93
N ILE A 78 -12.73 4.73 3.21
CA ILE A 78 -11.76 5.83 3.35
C ILE A 78 -10.91 5.65 4.60
N SER A 79 -11.51 5.35 5.74
CA SER A 79 -10.74 5.11 6.98
C SER A 79 -9.84 3.88 6.85
N ARG A 80 -10.29 2.80 6.20
CA ARG A 80 -9.45 1.63 5.90
C ARG A 80 -8.27 2.01 5.00
N ALA A 81 -8.52 2.79 3.94
CA ALA A 81 -7.46 3.27 3.06
C ALA A 81 -6.45 4.14 3.82
N GLU A 82 -6.90 5.03 4.71
CA GLU A 82 -6.03 5.84 5.57
C GLU A 82 -5.15 4.97 6.49
N TYR A 83 -5.73 3.99 7.19
CA TYR A 83 -4.94 3.11 8.08
C TYR A 83 -3.95 2.24 7.31
N THR A 84 -4.32 1.79 6.11
CA THR A 84 -3.41 1.05 5.22
C THR A 84 -2.25 1.94 4.78
N GLN A 85 -2.51 3.20 4.43
CA GLN A 85 -1.45 4.17 4.10
C GLN A 85 -0.54 4.46 5.31
N MET A 86 -1.12 4.65 6.50
CA MET A 86 -0.32 4.81 7.74
C MET A 86 0.56 3.59 7.99
N TYR A 87 0.04 2.36 7.81
CA TYR A 87 0.83 1.14 7.91
C TYR A 87 2.00 1.13 6.93
N ILE A 88 1.75 1.36 5.64
CA ILE A 88 2.78 1.38 4.59
C ILE A 88 3.88 2.39 4.93
N TYR A 89 3.50 3.63 5.25
CA TYR A 89 4.49 4.65 5.60
C TYR A 89 5.25 4.35 6.90
N CYS A 90 4.58 3.80 7.91
CA CYS A 90 5.21 3.43 9.17
C CYS A 90 6.27 2.34 8.97
N MET A 91 5.97 1.31 8.19
CA MET A 91 6.92 0.23 7.92
C MET A 91 8.17 0.72 7.16
N ILE A 92 8.01 1.71 6.27
CA ILE A 92 9.11 2.24 5.43
C ILE A 92 9.91 3.36 6.14
N PHE A 93 9.24 4.23 6.91
CA PHE A 93 9.81 5.48 7.45
C PHE A 93 9.76 5.60 8.98
N GLY A 94 9.05 4.70 9.67
CA GLY A 94 8.88 4.77 11.12
C GLY A 94 10.08 4.24 11.89
N SER A 95 10.19 4.66 13.15
CA SER A 95 11.14 4.06 14.11
C SER A 95 10.71 2.64 14.52
N THR A 96 11.58 1.90 15.20
CA THR A 96 11.28 0.56 15.71
C THR A 96 10.04 0.56 16.62
N SER A 97 9.91 1.56 17.51
CA SER A 97 8.78 1.72 18.42
C SER A 97 7.48 2.01 17.66
N GLU A 98 7.53 2.88 16.65
CA GLU A 98 6.38 3.17 15.78
C GLU A 98 5.91 1.93 15.02
N LYS A 99 6.85 1.15 14.46
CA LYS A 99 6.53 -0.10 13.74
C LYS A 99 5.88 -1.12 14.67
N ALA A 100 6.39 -1.29 15.88
CA ALA A 100 5.80 -2.19 16.87
C ALA A 100 4.36 -1.77 17.25
N ALA A 101 4.13 -0.48 17.51
CA ALA A 101 2.81 0.05 17.83
C ALA A 101 1.81 -0.13 16.66
N MET A 102 2.26 0.13 15.43
CA MET A 102 1.44 -0.08 14.23
C MET A 102 1.12 -1.56 14.01
N LYS A 103 2.11 -2.45 14.20
CA LYS A 103 1.90 -3.90 14.12
C LYS A 103 0.84 -4.36 15.12
N ALA A 104 0.96 -3.97 16.39
CA ALA A 104 0.01 -4.35 17.42
C ALA A 104 -1.42 -3.88 17.08
N TYR A 105 -1.54 -2.68 16.51
CA TYR A 105 -2.82 -2.17 16.01
C TYR A 105 -3.40 -3.05 14.89
N VAL A 106 -2.59 -3.38 13.88
CA VAL A 106 -3.01 -4.22 12.75
C VAL A 106 -3.35 -5.63 13.21
N ASP A 107 -2.54 -6.26 14.06
CA ASP A 107 -2.80 -7.60 14.61
C ASP A 107 -4.14 -7.66 15.35
N LYS A 108 -4.46 -6.62 16.13
CA LYS A 108 -5.75 -6.50 16.82
C LYS A 108 -6.89 -6.30 15.84
N ALA A 109 -6.71 -5.50 14.79
CA ALA A 109 -7.72 -5.32 13.75
C ALA A 109 -7.98 -6.63 12.98
N HIS A 110 -6.91 -7.33 12.56
CA HIS A 110 -6.96 -8.58 11.80
C HIS A 110 -7.52 -9.75 12.62
N SER A 111 -7.31 -9.78 13.95
CA SER A 111 -7.82 -10.85 14.83
C SER A 111 -9.35 -11.04 14.80
N ARG A 112 -10.08 -10.05 14.27
CA ARG A 112 -11.55 -10.07 14.17
C ARG A 112 -12.05 -10.41 12.77
N VAL A 113 -11.15 -10.55 11.80
CA VAL A 113 -11.46 -10.77 10.39
C VAL A 113 -11.15 -12.23 10.08
N VAL A 114 -12.02 -13.09 10.60
CA VAL A 114 -11.96 -14.56 10.48
C VAL A 114 -13.35 -15.06 10.14
N GLY A 115 -13.44 -16.01 9.22
CA GLY A 115 -14.73 -16.51 8.76
C GLY A 115 -14.58 -17.60 7.72
N GLN A 116 -15.67 -17.88 6.99
CA GLN A 116 -15.70 -18.88 5.94
C GLN A 116 -16.42 -18.36 4.69
N HIS A 117 -15.91 -18.73 3.52
CA HIS A 117 -16.50 -18.46 2.22
C HIS A 117 -16.40 -19.71 1.34
N ASN A 118 -17.53 -20.20 0.82
CA ASN A 118 -17.57 -21.42 -0.02
C ASN A 118 -16.81 -22.62 0.56
N LYS A 119 -17.03 -22.90 1.86
CA LYS A 119 -16.35 -23.98 2.63
C LYS A 119 -14.85 -23.81 2.83
N GLN A 120 -14.27 -22.69 2.40
CA GLN A 120 -12.89 -22.31 2.71
C GLN A 120 -12.89 -21.31 3.85
N SER A 121 -12.04 -21.51 4.84
CA SER A 121 -11.85 -20.53 5.91
C SER A 121 -10.97 -19.39 5.42
N TYR A 122 -11.21 -18.17 5.91
CA TYR A 122 -10.31 -17.05 5.73
C TYR A 122 -9.91 -16.48 7.08
N ASP A 123 -8.68 -16.00 7.16
CA ASP A 123 -8.13 -15.25 8.30
C ASP A 123 -7.28 -14.10 7.74
N ALA A 124 -7.49 -12.87 8.19
CA ALA A 124 -6.63 -11.75 7.79
C ALA A 124 -5.17 -11.86 8.27
N LYS A 125 -4.89 -12.80 9.18
CA LYS A 125 -3.55 -13.20 9.62
C LYS A 125 -2.93 -14.31 8.79
N ASP A 126 -3.65 -14.86 7.81
CA ASP A 126 -3.12 -15.85 6.87
C ASP A 126 -1.93 -15.26 6.08
N PRO A 127 -0.71 -15.82 6.22
CA PRO A 127 0.46 -15.36 5.50
C PRO A 127 0.29 -15.33 3.98
N GLU A 128 -0.39 -16.29 3.37
CA GLU A 128 -0.56 -16.34 1.91
C GLU A 128 -1.42 -15.17 1.42
N LEU A 129 -2.50 -14.87 2.15
CA LEU A 129 -3.34 -13.71 1.86
C LEU A 129 -2.59 -12.39 2.06
N GLN A 130 -1.73 -12.31 3.09
CA GLN A 130 -0.90 -11.13 3.33
C GLN A 130 0.14 -10.91 2.24
N VAL A 131 0.77 -11.97 1.71
CA VAL A 131 1.68 -11.87 0.56
C VAL A 131 0.94 -11.31 -0.65
N TRP A 132 -0.28 -11.77 -0.95
CA TRP A 132 -1.07 -11.18 -2.04
C TRP A 132 -1.37 -9.69 -1.82
N VAL A 133 -1.82 -9.32 -0.62
CA VAL A 133 -2.09 -7.91 -0.30
C VAL A 133 -0.83 -7.07 -0.48
N ALA A 134 0.31 -7.48 0.07
CA ALA A 134 1.59 -6.77 -0.09
C ALA A 134 2.04 -6.70 -1.56
N ALA A 135 1.92 -7.80 -2.32
CA ALA A 135 2.26 -7.87 -3.74
C ALA A 135 1.47 -6.86 -4.60
N THR A 136 0.17 -6.71 -4.36
CA THR A 136 -0.64 -5.70 -5.07
C THR A 136 -0.23 -4.26 -4.75
N ILE A 137 0.18 -3.97 -3.51
CA ILE A 137 0.69 -2.65 -3.13
C ILE A 137 2.02 -2.40 -3.83
N TYR A 138 2.94 -3.37 -3.82
CA TYR A 138 4.21 -3.29 -4.54
C TYR A 138 3.99 -2.97 -6.02
N ALA A 139 3.22 -3.81 -6.71
CA ALA A 139 3.02 -3.73 -8.15
C ALA A 139 2.45 -2.38 -8.57
N THR A 140 1.43 -1.88 -7.87
CA THR A 140 0.79 -0.60 -8.19
C THR A 140 1.64 0.61 -7.79
N MET A 141 2.36 0.55 -6.67
CA MET A 141 3.25 1.62 -6.22
C MET A 141 4.42 1.82 -7.19
N VAL A 142 5.11 0.72 -7.55
CA VAL A 142 6.25 0.77 -8.47
C VAL A 142 5.77 1.13 -9.88
N ASN A 143 4.67 0.54 -10.36
CA ASN A 143 4.12 0.91 -11.67
C ASN A 143 3.83 2.42 -11.75
N MET A 144 3.18 3.00 -10.73
CA MET A 144 2.93 4.44 -10.71
C MET A 144 4.21 5.28 -10.65
N TYR A 145 5.22 4.82 -9.93
CA TYR A 145 6.51 5.50 -9.91
C TYR A 145 7.16 5.50 -11.30
N GLU A 146 7.18 4.35 -11.97
CA GLU A 146 7.81 4.19 -13.28
C GLU A 146 7.06 4.91 -14.40
N LEU A 147 5.73 5.04 -14.31
CA LEU A 147 4.94 5.86 -15.23
C LEU A 147 5.34 7.34 -15.19
N ILE A 148 5.88 7.83 -14.06
CA ILE A 148 6.23 9.24 -13.86
C ILE A 148 7.72 9.50 -14.06
N TYR A 149 8.57 8.60 -13.58
CA TYR A 149 10.03 8.77 -13.55
C TYR A 149 10.78 7.92 -14.57
N GLY A 150 10.08 7.08 -15.33
CA GLY A 150 10.68 6.04 -16.17
C GLY A 150 11.02 4.78 -15.39
N PRO A 151 11.36 3.69 -16.10
CA PRO A 151 11.63 2.39 -15.48
C PRO A 151 12.82 2.45 -14.53
N LEU A 152 12.72 1.72 -13.42
CA LEU A 152 13.86 1.49 -12.54
C LEU A 152 14.92 0.66 -13.27
N ASN A 153 16.20 0.98 -13.06
CA ASN A 153 17.25 0.06 -13.51
C ASN A 153 17.10 -1.28 -12.79
N SER A 154 17.47 -2.38 -13.45
CA SER A 154 17.22 -3.75 -12.96
C SER A 154 17.76 -3.98 -11.54
N THR A 155 18.97 -3.52 -11.23
CA THR A 155 19.57 -3.70 -9.91
C THR A 155 18.84 -2.92 -8.81
N ARG A 156 18.39 -1.70 -9.10
CA ARG A 156 17.57 -0.88 -8.20
C ARG A 156 16.17 -1.47 -8.05
N ALA A 157 15.58 -1.99 -9.12
CA ALA A 157 14.28 -2.66 -9.08
C ALA A 157 14.34 -3.87 -8.13
N GLU A 158 15.36 -4.72 -8.23
CA GLU A 158 15.57 -5.86 -7.33
C GLU A 158 15.75 -5.42 -5.87
N ARG A 159 16.52 -4.36 -5.61
CA ARG A 159 16.70 -3.85 -4.25
C ARG A 159 15.42 -3.27 -3.66
N VAL A 160 14.70 -2.44 -4.42
CA VAL A 160 13.38 -1.91 -4.02
C VAL A 160 12.41 -3.05 -3.74
N TYR A 161 12.38 -4.06 -4.59
CA TYR A 161 11.54 -5.25 -4.44
C TYR A 161 11.85 -6.04 -3.16
N ARG A 162 13.12 -6.37 -2.93
CA ARG A 162 13.55 -7.08 -1.71
C ARG A 162 13.24 -6.29 -0.44
N ALA A 163 13.50 -4.98 -0.45
CA ALA A 163 13.16 -4.11 0.68
C ALA A 163 11.64 -4.07 0.94
N PHE A 164 10.82 -4.22 -0.12
CA PHE A 164 9.37 -4.20 0.00
C PHE A 164 8.80 -5.37 0.81
N SER A 165 9.55 -6.47 0.96
CA SER A 165 9.17 -7.61 1.81
C SER A 165 8.76 -7.20 3.23
N ILE A 166 9.29 -6.08 3.75
CA ILE A 166 8.94 -5.51 5.06
C ILE A 166 7.44 -5.25 5.22
N MET A 167 6.68 -5.06 4.13
CA MET A 167 5.21 -4.93 4.19
C MET A 167 4.53 -6.19 4.71
N GLY A 168 5.04 -7.38 4.36
CA GLY A 168 4.51 -8.65 4.82
C GLY A 168 5.22 -9.15 6.08
N THR A 169 6.55 -9.09 6.09
CA THR A 169 7.37 -9.70 7.16
C THR A 169 7.29 -8.99 8.50
N SER A 170 6.78 -7.76 8.52
CA SER A 170 6.45 -7.07 9.77
C SER A 170 5.15 -7.59 10.43
N LEU A 171 4.38 -8.45 9.75
CA LEU A 171 3.13 -9.04 10.25
C LEU A 171 3.29 -10.55 10.52
N GLN A 172 2.64 -11.40 9.72
CA GLN A 172 2.65 -12.85 9.89
C GLN A 172 3.42 -13.58 8.78
N VAL A 173 3.86 -12.88 7.73
CA VAL A 173 4.56 -13.48 6.59
C VAL A 173 5.99 -13.86 6.98
N PRO A 174 6.38 -15.14 6.90
CA PRO A 174 7.78 -15.53 7.07
C PRO A 174 8.63 -14.99 5.90
N PRO A 175 9.90 -14.61 6.12
CA PRO A 175 10.76 -14.05 5.05
C PRO A 175 10.82 -14.90 3.78
N GLY A 176 10.86 -16.23 3.90
CA GLY A 176 10.93 -17.15 2.75
C GLY A 176 9.63 -17.31 1.95
N MET A 177 8.53 -16.71 2.38
CA MET A 177 7.26 -16.75 1.63
C MET A 177 7.10 -15.56 0.67
N TRP A 178 7.87 -14.48 0.87
CA TRP A 178 7.98 -13.44 -0.13
C TRP A 178 8.82 -13.97 -1.31
N PRO A 179 8.40 -13.82 -2.59
CA PRO A 179 9.19 -14.31 -3.70
C PRO A 179 10.61 -13.71 -3.70
N GLU A 180 11.60 -14.52 -4.06
CA GLU A 180 13.00 -14.20 -3.79
C GLU A 180 13.53 -13.00 -4.60
N ASN A 181 13.04 -12.87 -5.82
CA ASN A 181 13.48 -11.88 -6.81
C ASN A 181 12.34 -11.53 -7.76
N LEU A 182 12.55 -10.56 -8.67
CA LEU A 182 11.51 -10.11 -9.59
C LEU A 182 11.04 -11.20 -10.56
N THR A 183 11.88 -12.19 -10.89
CA THR A 183 11.49 -13.30 -11.77
C THR A 183 10.48 -14.20 -11.07
N GLU A 184 10.79 -14.62 -9.84
CA GLU A 184 9.86 -15.41 -9.02
C GLU A 184 8.58 -14.64 -8.68
N PHE A 185 8.70 -13.32 -8.46
CA PHE A 185 7.54 -12.45 -8.30
C PHE A 185 6.62 -12.46 -9.51
N GLN A 186 7.18 -12.39 -10.72
CA GLN A 186 6.39 -12.40 -11.95
C GLN A 186 5.64 -13.73 -12.12
N LEU A 187 6.31 -14.87 -11.84
CA LEU A 187 5.68 -16.19 -11.87
C LEU A 187 4.52 -16.29 -10.86
N TYR A 188 4.75 -15.84 -9.63
CA TYR A 188 3.71 -15.76 -8.59
C TYR A 188 2.54 -14.87 -9.01
N TRP A 189 2.84 -13.66 -9.52
CA TRP A 189 1.84 -12.69 -9.97
C TRP A 189 0.96 -13.25 -11.08
N ASP A 190 1.58 -13.90 -12.07
CA ASP A 190 0.87 -14.50 -13.20
C ASP A 190 0.01 -15.68 -12.76
N ASP A 191 0.44 -16.51 -11.82
CA ASP A 191 -0.41 -17.57 -11.24
C ASP A 191 -1.65 -16.97 -10.55
N MET A 192 -1.43 -15.97 -9.70
CA MET A 192 -2.51 -15.30 -8.99
C MET A 192 -3.53 -14.72 -9.95
N VAL A 193 -3.08 -13.85 -10.87
CA VAL A 193 -3.93 -13.13 -11.83
C VAL A 193 -4.68 -14.09 -12.75
N ASN A 194 -4.03 -15.14 -13.25
CA ASN A 194 -4.61 -16.01 -14.26
C ASN A 194 -5.44 -17.17 -13.66
N LYS A 195 -5.16 -17.60 -12.43
CA LYS A 195 -5.78 -18.82 -11.86
C LYS A 195 -6.55 -18.59 -10.57
N ARG A 196 -6.12 -17.65 -9.71
CA ARG A 196 -6.65 -17.53 -8.34
C ARG A 196 -7.68 -16.43 -8.17
N LEU A 197 -7.64 -15.38 -8.99
CA LEU A 197 -8.58 -14.26 -8.89
C LEU A 197 -9.95 -14.56 -9.50
N CYS A 198 -11.00 -14.27 -8.73
CA CYS A 198 -12.39 -14.36 -9.13
C CYS A 198 -13.20 -13.22 -8.47
N VAL A 199 -13.68 -12.29 -9.30
CA VAL A 199 -14.44 -11.13 -8.81
C VAL A 199 -15.86 -11.55 -8.46
N THR A 200 -16.15 -11.55 -7.15
CA THR A 200 -17.48 -11.82 -6.60
C THR A 200 -18.42 -10.63 -6.76
N PRO A 201 -19.75 -10.82 -6.65
CA PRO A 201 -20.71 -9.72 -6.63
C PRO A 201 -20.41 -8.67 -5.53
N ASN A 202 -19.99 -9.13 -4.35
CA ASN A 202 -19.58 -8.26 -3.24
C ASN A 202 -18.36 -7.42 -3.62
N ALA A 203 -17.36 -8.01 -4.29
CA ALA A 203 -16.21 -7.26 -4.80
C ALA A 203 -16.61 -6.21 -5.85
N ARG A 204 -17.61 -6.47 -6.70
CA ARG A 204 -18.10 -5.45 -7.66
C ARG A 204 -18.80 -4.29 -6.99
N ALA A 205 -19.54 -4.54 -5.90
CA ALA A 205 -20.25 -3.49 -5.15
C ALA A 205 -19.29 -2.40 -4.61
N VAL A 206 -18.02 -2.77 -4.37
CA VAL A 206 -16.95 -1.86 -3.92
C VAL A 206 -16.58 -0.80 -4.96
N LEU A 207 -16.80 -1.03 -6.26
CA LEU A 207 -16.44 -0.08 -7.34
C LEU A 207 -17.08 1.30 -7.15
N HIS A 208 -18.36 1.32 -6.74
CA HIS A 208 -19.07 2.57 -6.50
C HIS A 208 -18.41 3.37 -5.37
N ASP A 209 -18.04 2.71 -4.28
CA ASP A 209 -17.46 3.36 -3.11
C ASP A 209 -16.05 3.89 -3.36
N ILE A 210 -15.25 3.19 -4.18
CA ILE A 210 -13.93 3.64 -4.63
C ILE A 210 -14.05 4.87 -5.52
N PHE A 211 -15.00 4.87 -6.47
CA PHE A 211 -15.09 5.93 -7.48
C PHE A 211 -15.97 7.13 -7.09
N HIS A 212 -16.71 7.03 -5.98
CA HIS A 212 -17.55 8.10 -5.44
C HIS A 212 -17.28 8.38 -3.94
N PRO A 213 -16.04 8.75 -3.55
CA PRO A 213 -15.65 8.92 -2.15
C PRO A 213 -16.21 10.18 -1.47
N ALA A 214 -17.03 10.97 -2.17
CA ALA A 214 -17.42 12.33 -1.77
C ALA A 214 -18.03 12.44 -0.36
N LYS A 215 -18.61 11.36 0.18
CA LYS A 215 -19.21 11.35 1.51
C LYS A 215 -18.21 11.36 2.67
N GLY A 216 -16.95 10.93 2.46
CA GLY A 216 -15.93 10.90 3.53
C GLY A 216 -14.79 11.90 3.38
N LEU A 217 -14.78 12.72 2.33
CA LEU A 217 -13.81 13.79 2.17
C LEU A 217 -14.28 15.10 2.84
N PRO A 218 -13.36 15.88 3.46
CA PRO A 218 -13.65 17.25 3.90
C PRO A 218 -14.22 18.11 2.77
N LEU A 219 -15.12 19.04 3.09
CA LEU A 219 -15.84 19.87 2.09
C LEU A 219 -14.89 20.55 1.10
N TRP A 220 -13.74 21.05 1.57
CA TRP A 220 -12.74 21.72 0.75
C TRP A 220 -12.04 20.80 -0.27
N ALA A 221 -11.95 19.49 0.01
CA ALA A 221 -11.26 18.52 -0.83
C ALA A 221 -12.19 17.90 -1.90
N ARG A 222 -13.52 18.06 -1.76
CA ARG A 222 -14.51 17.47 -2.66
C ARG A 222 -14.38 17.97 -4.11
N PRO A 223 -14.20 19.27 -4.41
CA PRO A 223 -14.06 19.74 -5.79
C PRO A 223 -12.85 19.12 -6.49
N LEU A 224 -11.71 19.04 -5.81
CA LEU A 224 -10.50 18.42 -6.35
C LEU A 224 -10.73 16.94 -6.65
N ALA A 225 -11.39 16.20 -5.76
CA ALA A 225 -11.73 14.81 -5.99
C ALA A 225 -12.64 14.64 -7.21
N VAL A 226 -13.67 15.49 -7.38
CA VAL A 226 -14.56 15.42 -8.56
C VAL A 226 -13.79 15.60 -9.86
N ILE A 227 -12.78 16.48 -9.89
CA ILE A 227 -11.94 16.73 -11.06
C ILE A 227 -10.95 15.57 -11.29
N ALA A 228 -10.32 15.05 -10.25
CA ALA A 228 -9.30 14.01 -10.36
C ALA A 228 -9.87 12.61 -10.63
N MET A 229 -11.01 12.27 -10.04
CA MET A 229 -11.58 10.92 -10.07
C MET A 229 -11.84 10.34 -11.46
N PRO A 230 -12.31 11.11 -12.46
CA PRO A 230 -12.41 10.62 -13.84
C PRO A 230 -11.07 10.13 -14.41
N PHE A 231 -9.94 10.76 -14.06
CA PHE A 231 -8.60 10.34 -14.49
C PHE A 231 -8.13 9.13 -13.70
N VAL A 232 -8.28 9.16 -12.38
CA VAL A 232 -7.94 8.04 -11.49
C VAL A 232 -8.69 6.78 -11.90
N LYS A 233 -9.98 6.88 -12.22
CA LYS A 233 -10.79 5.75 -12.68
C LYS A 233 -10.22 5.14 -13.96
N ARG A 234 -9.86 5.95 -14.95
CA ARG A 234 -9.32 5.44 -16.23
C ARG A 234 -7.94 4.82 -16.05
N LEU A 235 -7.10 5.46 -15.24
CA LEU A 235 -5.80 4.90 -14.89
C LEU A 235 -5.94 3.56 -14.17
N THR A 236 -6.89 3.46 -13.23
CA THR A 236 -7.22 2.20 -12.53
C THR A 236 -7.64 1.12 -13.52
N ILE A 237 -8.49 1.45 -14.50
CA ILE A 237 -8.93 0.52 -15.55
C ILE A 237 -7.73 0.02 -16.35
N GLU A 238 -6.78 0.88 -16.73
CA GLU A 238 -5.62 0.45 -17.53
C GLU A 238 -4.54 -0.27 -16.70
N GLN A 239 -4.48 -0.07 -15.39
CA GLN A 239 -3.56 -0.80 -14.49
C GLN A 239 -4.02 -2.23 -14.18
N LEU A 240 -5.32 -2.50 -14.26
CA LEU A 240 -5.83 -3.84 -13.97
C LEU A 240 -5.50 -4.82 -15.11
N PRO A 241 -5.07 -6.06 -14.78
CA PRO A 241 -4.94 -7.13 -15.77
C PRO A 241 -6.25 -7.34 -16.53
N PRO A 242 -6.22 -7.62 -17.86
CA PRO A 242 -7.42 -7.69 -18.69
C PRO A 242 -8.52 -8.58 -18.12
N ARG A 243 -8.15 -9.80 -17.66
CA ARG A 243 -9.08 -10.76 -17.06
C ARG A 243 -9.80 -10.20 -15.82
N VAL A 244 -9.06 -9.55 -14.92
CA VAL A 244 -9.62 -9.01 -13.67
C VAL A 244 -10.54 -7.83 -13.97
N ARG A 245 -10.06 -6.94 -14.84
CA ARG A 245 -10.81 -5.77 -15.30
C ARG A 245 -12.16 -6.16 -15.93
N ASP A 246 -12.16 -7.16 -16.80
CA ASP A 246 -13.38 -7.63 -17.46
C ASP A 246 -14.37 -8.23 -16.47
N GLN A 247 -13.90 -8.97 -15.46
CA GLN A 247 -14.75 -9.49 -14.39
C GLN A 247 -15.35 -8.38 -13.49
N PHE A 248 -14.67 -7.23 -13.36
CA PHE A 248 -15.20 -6.02 -12.74
C PHE A 248 -16.14 -5.22 -13.66
N LEU A 249 -16.38 -5.67 -14.90
CA LEU A 249 -17.16 -4.95 -15.93
C LEU A 249 -16.59 -3.58 -16.28
N LEU A 250 -15.29 -3.40 -16.05
CA LEU A 250 -14.56 -2.21 -16.43
C LEU A 250 -14.06 -2.40 -17.87
N LYS A 251 -14.43 -1.53 -18.81
CA LYS A 251 -13.96 -1.67 -20.19
C LYS A 251 -12.82 -0.70 -20.46
N SER A 252 -11.71 -1.22 -21.00
CA SER A 252 -10.71 -0.37 -21.65
C SER A 252 -11.19 -0.02 -23.05
N THR A 253 -11.29 1.27 -23.30
CA THR A 253 -11.71 1.87 -24.56
C THR A 253 -10.56 2.67 -25.15
N LYS A 254 -10.67 3.05 -26.42
CA LYS A 254 -9.70 4.00 -27.01
C LYS A 254 -9.64 5.30 -26.21
N SER A 255 -10.78 5.76 -25.68
CA SER A 255 -10.86 6.97 -24.87
C SER A 255 -10.26 6.82 -23.47
N SER A 256 -10.42 5.67 -22.80
CA SER A 256 -9.76 5.46 -21.50
C SER A 256 -8.24 5.47 -21.64
N ARG A 257 -7.71 4.76 -22.64
CA ARG A 257 -6.27 4.71 -22.95
C ARG A 257 -5.71 6.07 -23.34
N ALA A 258 -6.43 6.84 -24.16
CA ALA A 258 -6.00 8.18 -24.55
C ALA A 258 -5.96 9.14 -23.35
N ILE A 259 -6.99 9.15 -22.52
CA ILE A 259 -7.07 10.03 -21.34
C ILE A 259 -6.05 9.63 -20.26
N SER A 260 -5.88 8.33 -20.00
CA SER A 260 -4.86 7.86 -19.06
C SER A 260 -3.46 8.17 -19.58
N GLY A 261 -3.20 7.96 -20.87
CA GLY A 261 -1.94 8.32 -21.51
C GLY A 261 -1.64 9.81 -21.40
N LEU A 262 -2.60 10.67 -21.75
CA LEU A 262 -2.44 12.12 -21.62
C LEU A 262 -2.20 12.55 -20.18
N PHE A 263 -2.93 11.97 -19.22
CA PHE A 263 -2.73 12.25 -17.80
C PHE A 263 -1.31 11.85 -17.36
N VAL A 264 -0.87 10.64 -17.69
CA VAL A 264 0.48 10.16 -17.36
C VAL A 264 1.54 11.04 -18.00
N SER A 265 1.43 11.34 -19.30
CA SER A 265 2.40 12.21 -20.00
C SER A 265 2.44 13.63 -19.43
N GLY A 266 1.29 14.20 -19.07
CA GLY A 266 1.24 15.50 -18.41
C GLY A 266 1.90 15.45 -17.02
N MET A 267 1.59 14.41 -16.23
CA MET A 267 2.17 14.25 -14.90
C MET A 267 3.66 13.94 -14.95
N SER A 268 4.16 13.15 -15.90
CA SER A 268 5.60 12.89 -16.05
C SER A 268 6.38 14.15 -16.42
N GLY A 269 5.77 15.07 -17.17
CA GLY A 269 6.38 16.36 -17.53
C GLY A 269 6.37 17.40 -16.41
N VAL A 270 5.45 17.30 -15.43
CA VAL A 270 5.26 18.34 -14.40
C VAL A 270 5.65 17.85 -13.00
N TYR A 271 5.24 16.65 -12.61
CA TYR A 271 5.37 16.12 -11.25
C TYR A 271 6.83 16.08 -10.77
N PRO A 272 7.83 15.59 -11.54
CA PRO A 272 9.23 15.53 -11.09
C PRO A 272 9.82 16.89 -10.69
N PHE A 273 9.33 17.98 -11.30
CA PHE A 273 9.79 19.34 -11.05
C PHE A 273 9.06 20.04 -9.91
N MET A 274 8.00 19.42 -9.36
CA MET A 274 7.30 19.99 -8.21
C MET A 274 8.19 20.00 -6.96
N PRO A 275 8.03 21.02 -6.09
CA PRO A 275 8.69 21.08 -4.80
C PRO A 275 8.54 19.79 -3.98
N LEU A 276 9.62 19.40 -3.30
CA LEU A 276 9.68 18.13 -2.57
C LEU A 276 8.58 18.00 -1.49
N PHE A 277 8.22 19.10 -0.83
CA PHE A 277 7.19 19.07 0.21
C PHE A 277 5.80 18.73 -0.33
N LEU A 278 5.48 19.13 -1.57
CA LEU A 278 4.23 18.75 -2.25
C LEU A 278 4.27 17.29 -2.67
N ARG A 279 5.39 16.86 -3.26
CA ARG A 279 5.61 15.48 -3.65
C ARG A 279 5.55 14.51 -2.47
N GLN A 280 5.99 14.93 -1.29
CA GLN A 280 5.99 14.10 -0.07
C GLN A 280 4.81 14.36 0.86
N PHE A 281 3.82 15.15 0.43
CA PHE A 281 2.72 15.59 1.28
C PHE A 281 1.99 14.42 1.94
N THR A 282 1.62 13.39 1.18
CA THR A 282 0.86 12.24 1.70
C THR A 282 1.63 11.52 2.81
N LYS A 283 2.93 11.26 2.61
CA LYS A 283 3.82 10.67 3.62
C LYS A 283 3.83 11.50 4.90
N THR A 284 4.13 12.79 4.78
CA THR A 284 4.25 13.70 5.92
C THR A 284 2.93 13.81 6.68
N TYR A 285 1.81 13.91 5.96
CA TYR A 285 0.49 13.99 6.55
C TYR A 285 0.11 12.70 7.29
N MET A 286 0.31 11.52 6.69
CA MET A 286 -0.05 10.24 7.29
C MET A 286 0.83 9.89 8.49
N MET A 287 2.14 10.09 8.39
CA MET A 287 3.06 9.91 9.53
C MET A 287 2.73 10.87 10.67
N GLY A 288 2.45 12.15 10.37
CA GLY A 288 2.04 13.14 11.36
C GLY A 288 0.71 12.77 12.05
N GLN A 289 -0.28 12.31 11.29
CA GLN A 289 -1.54 11.81 11.85
C GLN A 289 -1.32 10.59 12.75
N MET A 290 -0.51 9.63 12.31
CA MET A 290 -0.18 8.44 13.09
C MET A 290 0.47 8.80 14.43
N ARG A 291 1.53 9.62 14.40
CA ARG A 291 2.27 10.10 15.58
C ARG A 291 1.35 10.83 16.56
N ARG A 292 0.46 11.70 16.06
CA ARG A 292 -0.55 12.38 16.89
C ARG A 292 -1.49 11.38 17.57
N ARG A 293 -1.92 10.33 16.86
CA ARG A 293 -2.81 9.29 17.41
C ARG A 293 -2.12 8.43 18.47
N ILE A 294 -0.85 8.06 18.24
CA ILE A 294 0.01 7.35 19.20
C ILE A 294 0.16 8.19 20.48
N LYS A 295 0.57 9.46 20.34
CA LYS A 295 0.79 10.37 21.48
C LYS A 295 -0.48 10.58 22.31
N LYS A 296 -1.64 10.79 21.66
CA LYS A 296 -2.92 11.01 22.35
C LYS A 296 -3.36 9.82 23.22
N ARG A 297 -2.81 8.63 22.98
CA ARG A 297 -3.24 7.36 23.59
C ARG A 297 -2.12 6.67 24.35
N GLY A 298 -1.19 7.44 24.91
CA GLY A 298 -0.13 6.91 25.77
C GLY A 298 0.81 5.94 25.05
N GLY A 299 1.13 6.18 23.78
CA GLY A 299 2.06 5.33 23.02
C GLY A 299 1.38 4.23 22.18
N GLN A 300 0.04 4.13 22.18
CA GLN A 300 -0.67 3.09 21.43
C GLN A 300 -1.49 3.65 20.26
N LEU A 301 -1.46 2.96 19.12
CA LEU A 301 -2.51 3.13 18.10
C LEU A 301 -3.73 2.33 18.52
N VAL A 302 -4.83 3.01 18.82
CA VAL A 302 -6.12 2.38 19.11
C VAL A 302 -7.19 3.02 18.21
N LYS A 303 -8.27 2.28 17.93
CA LYS A 303 -9.36 2.75 17.07
C LYS A 303 -10.07 3.97 17.72
N PRO A 304 -10.44 5.03 16.97
CA PRO A 304 -11.33 6.10 17.44
C PRO A 304 -12.61 5.52 18.02
#